data_AF-A0A1F9PTI4-F1
#
_entry.id   AF-A0A1F9PTI4-F1
#
_cell.length_a   1.000
_cell.length_b   1.000
_cell.length_c   1.000
_cell.angle_alpha   90.00
_cell.angle_beta   90.00
_cell.angle_gamma   90.00
#
_symmetry.space_group_name_H-M   'P 1'
#
loop_
_entity.id
_entity.type
_entity.pdbx_description
1 polymer ?
#
loop_
_entity_poly.entity_id
_entity_poly.type
_entity_poly.pdbx_seq_one_letter_code
_entity_poly.pdbx_strand_id
1 'polypeptide(L)'
;MNDATLSALLLFGASFLQSFSLMCHKLPEGKRPGLYPRGQWARLALNAAWMLLLGYGLALAFGVDLRLGIVAVAIYFIALPFAFQLPMARMMGFKSFRDYIETVDRGE
;
A
#
# COMPACT_ATOMS: atom_id res chain seq x y z
N MET A 1 20.16 8.21 -11.15
CA MET A 1 18.77 7.71 -11.11
C MET A 1 17.89 8.87 -11.55
N ASN A 2 16.98 8.69 -12.51
CA ASN A 2 16.14 9.77 -13.03
C ASN A 2 14.99 10.08 -12.04
N ASP A 3 14.52 11.32 -11.96
CA ASP A 3 13.43 11.78 -11.10
C ASP A 3 12.13 11.02 -11.38
N ALA A 4 11.86 10.70 -12.65
CA ALA A 4 10.74 9.85 -13.04
C ALA A 4 10.84 8.42 -12.46
N THR A 5 12.05 7.85 -12.46
CA THR A 5 12.30 6.51 -11.89
C THR A 5 12.19 6.54 -10.36
N LEU A 6 12.73 7.58 -9.73
CA LEU A 6 12.62 7.79 -8.29
C LEU A 6 11.16 7.95 -7.88
N SER A 7 10.39 8.79 -8.59
CA SER A 7 8.95 8.95 -8.39
C SER A 7 8.22 7.62 -8.47
N ALA A 8 8.46 6.83 -9.53
CA ALA A 8 7.84 5.53 -9.70
C ALA A 8 8.15 4.60 -8.51
N LEU A 9 9.41 4.51 -8.08
CA LEU A 9 9.82 3.70 -6.93
C LEU A 9 9.13 4.12 -5.63
N LEU A 10 9.04 5.44 -5.38
CA LEU A 10 8.38 5.98 -4.20
C LEU A 10 6.89 5.67 -4.20
N LEU A 11 6.21 5.83 -5.34
CA LEU A 11 4.79 5.50 -5.49
C LEU A 11 4.53 4.00 -5.36
N PHE A 12 5.43 3.15 -5.89
CA PHE A 12 5.36 1.71 -5.73
C PHE A 12 5.50 1.31 -4.26
N GLY A 13 6.51 1.85 -3.56
CA GLY A 13 6.73 1.63 -2.14
C GLY A 13 5.59 2.15 -1.26
N ALA A 14 5.06 3.32 -1.60
CA ALA A 14 3.90 3.90 -0.93
C ALA A 14 2.67 2.99 -1.06
N SER A 15 2.37 2.51 -2.26
CA SER A 15 1.20 1.65 -2.47
C SER A 15 1.35 0.28 -1.83
N PHE A 16 2.57 -0.27 -1.81
CA PHE A 16 2.87 -1.50 -1.07
C PHE A 16 2.60 -1.33 0.43
N LEU A 17 3.17 -0.29 1.06
CA LEU A 17 2.97 -0.03 2.49
C LEU A 17 1.51 0.31 2.82
N GLN A 18 0.85 1.09 1.97
CA GLN A 18 -0.58 1.41 2.12
C GLN A 18 -1.42 0.14 2.08
N SER A 19 -1.20 -0.72 1.07
CA SER A 19 -1.93 -1.98 0.92
C SER A 19 -1.69 -2.91 2.11
N PHE A 20 -0.43 -3.02 2.57
CA PHE A 20 -0.08 -3.82 3.75
C PHE A 20 -0.77 -3.29 5.01
N SER A 21 -0.71 -1.97 5.25
CA SER A 21 -1.34 -1.31 6.39
C SER A 21 -2.84 -1.56 6.43
N LEU A 22 -3.52 -1.28 5.31
CA LEU A 22 -4.97 -1.40 5.20
C LEU A 22 -5.41 -2.85 5.35
N MET A 23 -4.69 -3.78 4.71
CA MET A 23 -5.06 -5.19 4.77
C MET A 23 -4.91 -5.76 6.19
N CYS A 24 -3.83 -5.42 6.88
CA CYS A 24 -3.61 -5.85 8.27
C CYS A 24 -4.59 -5.18 9.25
N HIS A 25 -4.95 -3.92 9.00
CA HIS A 25 -5.89 -3.20 9.85
C HIS A 25 -7.29 -3.82 9.81
N LYS A 26 -7.73 -4.27 8.63
CA LYS A 26 -9.00 -4.95 8.42
C LYS A 26 -9.04 -6.38 8.98
N LEU A 27 -7.89 -7.00 9.23
CA LEU A 27 -7.85 -8.34 9.80
C LEU A 27 -8.12 -8.34 11.31
N PRO A 28 -8.81 -9.38 11.83
CA PRO A 28 -8.97 -9.59 13.26
C PRO A 28 -7.60 -9.79 13.93
N GLU A 29 -7.48 -9.37 15.19
CA GLU A 29 -6.17 -9.22 15.85
C GLU A 29 -5.37 -10.53 15.92
N GLY A 30 -6.07 -11.67 16.03
CA GLY A 30 -5.47 -13.00 16.07
C GLY A 30 -4.90 -13.49 14.72
N LYS A 31 -5.32 -12.91 13.60
CA LYS A 31 -4.87 -13.28 12.24
C LYS A 31 -3.92 -12.26 11.61
N ARG A 32 -3.57 -11.19 12.34
CA ARG A 32 -2.60 -10.22 11.85
C ARG A 32 -1.21 -10.87 11.74
N PRO A 33 -0.49 -10.69 10.61
CA PRO A 33 0.85 -11.22 10.47
C PRO A 33 1.77 -10.66 11.56
N GLY A 34 2.71 -11.47 12.07
CA GLY A 34 3.60 -11.06 13.16
C GLY A 34 4.50 -9.85 12.84
N LEU A 35 4.68 -9.56 11.55
CA LEU A 35 5.38 -8.38 11.04
C LEU A 35 4.58 -7.07 11.22
N TYR A 36 3.26 -7.14 11.43
CA TYR A 36 2.44 -5.95 11.59
C TYR A 36 2.57 -5.37 13.01
N PRO A 37 2.86 -4.07 13.15
CA PRO A 37 3.06 -3.45 14.46
C PRO A 37 1.82 -3.53 15.36
N ARG A 38 2.02 -4.04 16.57
CA ARG A 38 0.97 -4.08 17.60
C ARG A 38 0.78 -2.72 18.28
N GLY A 39 1.85 -1.95 18.46
CA GLY A 39 1.83 -0.63 19.09
C GLY A 39 1.21 0.45 18.21
N GLN A 40 0.41 1.34 18.81
CA GLN A 40 -0.27 2.45 18.13
C GLN A 40 0.71 3.39 17.41
N TRP A 41 1.85 3.72 18.03
CA TRP A 41 2.87 4.58 17.46
C TRP A 41 3.53 4.00 16.21
N ALA A 42 3.77 2.70 16.19
CA ALA A 42 4.38 2.05 15.02
C ALA A 42 3.38 1.94 13.85
N ARG A 43 2.08 1.78 14.13
CA ARG A 43 1.03 1.90 13.10
C ARG A 43 0.95 3.32 12.54
N LEU A 44 1.06 4.33 13.40
CA LEU A 44 1.09 5.74 12.99
C LEU A 44 2.31 6.02 12.10
N ALA A 45 3.50 5.54 12.50
CA ALA A 45 4.72 5.69 11.72
C ALA A 45 4.61 5.03 10.35
N LEU A 46 4.03 3.83 10.27
CA LEU A 46 3.79 3.14 9.00
C LEU A 46 2.80 3.92 8.12
N ASN A 47 1.77 4.51 8.72
CA ASN A 47 0.82 5.36 8.00
C ASN A 47 1.45 6.65 7.48
N ALA A 48 2.24 7.33 8.31
CA ALA A 48 2.99 8.52 7.92
C ALA A 48 4.00 8.19 6.81
N ALA A 49 4.68 7.05 6.89
CA ALA A 49 5.68 6.64 5.91
C ALA A 49 5.07 6.50 4.51
N TRP A 50 3.95 5.80 4.33
CA TRP A 50 3.35 5.67 3.01
C TRP A 50 2.76 6.99 2.50
N MET A 51 2.22 7.84 3.38
CA MET A 51 1.73 9.17 3.02
C MET A 51 2.88 10.08 2.54
N LEU A 52 4.03 10.05 3.21
CA LEU A 52 5.21 10.82 2.83
C LEU A 52 5.78 10.34 1.48
N LEU A 53 5.88 9.02 1.28
CA LEU A 53 6.34 8.44 0.02
C LEU A 53 5.39 8.79 -1.13
N LEU A 54 4.08 8.76 -0.89
CA LEU A 54 3.07 9.16 -1.87
C LEU A 54 3.21 10.65 -2.21
N GLY A 55 3.23 11.51 -1.21
CA GLY A 55 3.32 12.96 -1.41
C GLY A 55 4.59 13.36 -2.15
N TYR A 56 5.73 12.80 -1.74
CA TYR A 56 7.02 13.07 -2.39
C TYR A 56 7.08 12.47 -3.81
N GLY A 57 6.59 11.24 -4.00
CA GLY A 57 6.53 10.59 -5.31
C GLY A 57 5.65 11.36 -6.30
N LEU A 58 4.50 11.86 -5.86
CA LEU A 58 3.63 12.71 -6.68
C LEU A 58 4.26 14.07 -6.96
N ALA A 59 4.85 14.72 -5.95
CA ALA A 59 5.53 16.01 -6.15
C ALA A 59 6.62 15.91 -7.23
N LEU A 60 7.40 14.83 -7.21
CA LEU A 60 8.38 14.56 -8.27
C LEU A 60 7.72 14.31 -9.63
N ALA A 61 6.65 13.53 -9.70
CA ALA A 61 5.94 13.28 -10.98
C ALA A 61 5.41 14.57 -11.61
N PHE A 62 4.76 15.43 -10.81
CA PHE A 62 4.27 16.73 -11.25
C PHE A 62 5.40 17.73 -11.56
N GLY A 63 6.54 17.61 -10.86
CA GLY A 63 7.73 18.42 -11.13
C GLY A 63 8.40 18.10 -12.47
N VAL A 64 8.27 16.85 -12.96
CA VAL A 64 8.77 16.44 -14.28
C VAL A 64 7.82 16.88 -15.39
N ASP A 65 6.54 16.48 -15.30
CA ASP A 65 5.52 16.84 -16.29
C ASP A 65 4.10 16.67 -15.71
N LEU A 66 3.18 17.57 -16.08
CA LEU A 66 1.81 17.56 -15.59
C LEU A 66 1.05 16.28 -16.00
N ARG A 67 1.26 15.78 -17.23
CA ARG A 67 0.60 14.57 -17.72
C ARG A 67 1.13 13.35 -16.99
N LEU A 68 2.44 13.29 -16.74
CA LEU A 68 3.04 12.24 -15.92
C LEU A 68 2.47 12.24 -14.50
N GLY A 69 2.30 13.41 -13.88
CA GLY A 69 1.64 13.52 -12.57
C GLY A 69 0.22 12.96 -12.56
N ILE A 70 -0.61 13.31 -13.56
CA ILE A 70 -1.99 12.79 -13.68
C ILE A 70 -1.99 11.26 -13.89
N VAL A 71 -1.12 10.76 -14.77
CA VAL A 71 -0.98 9.31 -15.02
C VAL A 71 -0.53 8.60 -13.74
N ALA A 72 0.42 9.17 -13.00
CA ALA A 72 0.90 8.62 -11.73
C ALA A 72 -0.23 8.53 -10.69
N VAL A 73 -1.07 9.56 -10.57
CA VAL A 73 -2.26 9.53 -9.69
C VAL A 73 -3.22 8.43 -10.13
N ALA A 74 -3.56 8.34 -11.42
CA ALA A 74 -4.47 7.32 -11.93
C ALA A 74 -3.94 5.90 -11.66
N ILE A 75 -2.66 5.65 -11.94
CA ILE A 75 -2.03 4.35 -11.69
C ILE A 75 -2.00 4.02 -10.19
N TYR A 76 -1.69 5.01 -9.33
CA TYR A 76 -1.63 4.84 -7.88
C TYR A 76 -2.96 4.47 -7.24
N PHE A 77 -4.06 5.10 -7.65
CA PHE A 77 -5.36 4.83 -7.06
C PHE A 77 -6.13 3.70 -7.73
N ILE A 78 -5.89 3.45 -9.03
CA ILE A 78 -6.66 2.46 -9.79
C ILE A 78 -5.89 1.16 -9.91
N ALA A 79 -4.64 1.16 -10.38
CA ALA A 79 -3.95 -0.08 -10.76
C ALA A 79 -3.16 -0.71 -9.61
N LEU A 80 -2.39 0.11 -8.89
CA LEU A 80 -1.46 -0.35 -7.85
C LEU A 80 -2.16 -1.07 -6.68
N PRO A 81 -3.35 -0.67 -6.19
CA PRO A 81 -4.02 -1.36 -5.10
C PRO A 81 -4.39 -2.81 -5.48
N PHE A 82 -4.94 -3.03 -6.68
CA PHE A 82 -5.24 -4.39 -7.13
C PHE A 82 -3.96 -5.21 -7.36
N ALA A 83 -2.93 -4.59 -7.94
CA ALA A 83 -1.66 -5.25 -8.20
C ALA A 83 -0.97 -5.72 -6.92
N PHE A 84 -1.09 -4.97 -5.82
CA PHE A 84 -0.45 -5.30 -4.54
C PHE A 84 -1.32 -6.12 -3.60
N GLN A 85 -2.64 -5.89 -3.53
CA GLN A 85 -3.51 -6.60 -2.58
C GLN A 85 -3.55 -8.12 -2.84
N LEU A 86 -3.52 -8.54 -4.11
CA LEU A 86 -3.49 -9.94 -4.52
C LEU A 86 -2.26 -10.71 -3.99
N PRO A 87 -1.01 -10.30 -4.32
CA PRO A 87 0.18 -10.95 -3.79
C PRO A 87 0.33 -10.78 -2.28
N MET A 88 -0.13 -9.65 -1.72
CA MET A 88 -0.07 -9.40 -0.28
C MET A 88 -0.96 -10.38 0.51
N ALA A 89 -2.16 -10.70 0.02
CA ALA A 89 -3.00 -11.73 0.63
C ALA A 89 -2.28 -13.08 0.71
N ARG A 90 -1.54 -13.45 -0.35
CA ARG A 90 -0.73 -14.68 -0.35
C ARG A 90 0.44 -14.61 0.63
N MET A 91 1.14 -13.48 0.72
CA MET A 91 2.21 -13.27 1.70
C MET A 91 1.71 -13.36 3.15
N MET A 92 0.46 -12.96 3.39
CA MET A 92 -0.19 -13.09 4.70
C MET A 92 -0.66 -14.53 5.01
N GLY A 93 -0.49 -15.47 4.08
CA GLY A 93 -0.84 -16.88 4.27
C GLY A 93 -2.24 -17.28 3.77
N PHE A 94 -2.99 -16.37 3.16
CA PHE A 94 -4.30 -16.70 2.57
C PHE A 94 -4.13 -17.44 1.23
N LYS A 95 -5.00 -18.43 0.97
CA LYS A 95 -4.95 -19.18 -0.30
C LYS A 95 -5.34 -18.31 -1.49
N SER A 96 -6.23 -17.33 -1.26
CA SER A 96 -6.68 -16.39 -2.28
C SER A 96 -7.09 -15.05 -1.68
N PHE A 97 -7.20 -14.02 -2.51
CA PHE A 97 -7.75 -12.73 -2.08
C PHE A 97 -9.22 -12.83 -1.62
N ARG A 98 -9.99 -13.77 -2.20
CA ARG A 98 -11.35 -14.07 -1.76
C ARG A 98 -11.38 -14.62 -0.33
N ASP A 99 -10.48 -15.52 0.01
CA ASP A 99 -10.31 -16.10 1.35
C ASP A 99 -9.98 -15.01 2.39
N TYR A 100 -9.14 -14.05 2.01
CA TYR A 100 -8.90 -12.84 2.79
C TYR A 100 -10.18 -12.01 3.00
N ILE A 101 -10.94 -11.74 1.93
CA ILE A 101 -12.18 -10.97 2.03
C ILE A 101 -13.21 -11.69 2.92
N GLU A 102 -13.39 -12.99 2.75
CA GLU A 102 -14.32 -13.80 3.56
C GLU A 102 -13.92 -13.78 5.04
N THR A 103 -12.61 -13.80 5.34
CA THR A 103 -12.09 -13.66 6.72
C THR A 103 -12.40 -12.29 7.31
N VAL A 104 -12.20 -11.22 6.53
CA VAL A 104 -12.53 -9.84 6.96
C VAL A 104 -14.02 -9.66 7.19
N ASP A 105 -14.86 -10.23 6.32
CA ASP A 105 -16.32 -10.10 6.36
C ASP A 105 -16.95 -10.88 7.53
N ARG A 106 -16.41 -12.07 7.84
CA ARG A 106 -16.87 -12.88 8.98
C ARG A 106 -16.34 -12.40 10.33
N GLY A 107 -15.22 -11.67 10.34
CA GLY A 107 -14.56 -11.25 11.57
C GLY A 107 -13.92 -12.38 12.37
N GLU A 108 -13.80 -13.57 11.77
CA GLU A 108 -13.25 -14.81 12.34
C GLU A 108 -11.80 -15.05 11.91
#